data_AF-A0A9D1ZF95-F1
#
_entry.id   AF-A0A9D1ZF95-F1
#
_cell.length_a   1.000
_cell.length_b   1.000
_cell.length_c   1.000
_cell.angle_alpha   90.00
_cell.angle_beta   90.00
_cell.angle_gamma   90.00
#
_symmetry.space_group_name_H-M   'P 1'
#
loop_
_entity.id
_entity.type
_entity.pdbx_description
1 polymer ?
#
loop_
_entity_poly.entity_id
_entity_poly.type
_entity_poly.pdbx_seq_one_letter_code
_entity_poly.pdbx_strand_id
1 'polypeptide(L)' 'MTGPVVPEAKEALNKFKMEAANEVGVNLKDGYNGHLTSKEAGSVGGQMVKKMIESYEKGMK' A
#
# COMPACT_ATOMS: atom_id res chain seq x y z
N MET A 1 3.69 -19.48 -0.98
CA MET A 1 4.32 -18.14 -0.95
C MET A 1 3.66 -17.26 0.10
N THR A 2 3.62 -17.69 1.37
CA THR A 2 3.07 -16.91 2.49
C THR A 2 4.14 -16.84 3.57
N GLY A 3 5.24 -16.16 3.27
CA GLY A 3 6.21 -15.80 4.29
C GLY A 3 5.61 -14.68 5.15
N PRO A 4 5.71 -14.73 6.49
CA PRO A 4 5.35 -13.59 7.31
C PRO A 4 6.18 -12.39 6.84
N VAL A 5 5.50 -11.26 6.60
CA VAL A 5 6.17 -9.97 6.50
C VAL A 5 7.10 -9.83 7.71
N VAL A 6 8.36 -9.48 7.45
CA VAL A 6 9.37 -9.18 8.47
C VAL A 6 8.69 -8.28 9.53
N PRO A 7 8.57 -8.70 10.80
CA PRO A 7 7.78 -7.99 11.80
C PRO A 7 8.12 -6.50 11.89
N GLU A 8 9.41 -6.18 11.74
CA GLU A 8 9.98 -4.84 11.75
C GLU A 8 9.48 -3.97 10.58
N ALA A 9 9.12 -4.57 9.44
CA ALA A 9 8.60 -3.88 8.27
C ALA A 9 7.08 -3.66 8.31
N LYS A 10 6.36 -4.29 9.26
CA LYS A 10 4.90 -4.27 9.31
C LYS A 10 4.34 -2.86 9.55
N GLU A 11 4.95 -2.10 10.45
CA GLU A 11 4.53 -0.72 10.75
C GLU A 11 4.79 0.21 9.57
N ALA A 12 5.99 0.15 8.99
CA ALA A 12 6.35 0.92 7.81
C ALA A 12 5.41 0.61 6.63
N LEU A 13 5.10 -0.66 6.41
CA LEU A 13 4.17 -1.09 5.36
C LEU A 13 2.73 -0.60 5.62
N ASN A 14 2.27 -0.62 6.87
CA ASN A 14 0.96 -0.09 7.22
C ASN A 14 0.88 1.42 6.97
N LYS A 15 1.89 2.18 7.37
CA LYS A 15 1.97 3.62 7.09
C LYS A 15 1.96 3.88 5.58
N PHE A 16 2.78 3.15 4.83
CA PHE A 16 2.87 3.27 3.39
C PHE A 16 1.53 2.98 2.68
N LYS A 17 0.82 1.94 3.13
CA LYS A 17 -0.52 1.60 2.64
C LYS A 17 -1.53 2.71 2.92
N MET A 18 -1.51 3.31 4.12
CA MET A 18 -2.41 4.41 4.46
C MET A 18 -2.11 5.66 3.63
N GLU A 19 -0.84 5.99 3.42
CA GLU A 19 -0.44 7.10 2.54
C GLU A 19 -0.92 6.89 1.10
N ALA A 20 -0.71 5.68 0.55
CA ALA A 20 -1.19 5.34 -0.78
C ALA A 20 -2.72 5.45 -0.90
N ALA A 21 -3.46 5.04 0.13
CA ALA A 21 -4.92 5.16 0.17
C ALA A 21 -5.40 6.61 0.16
N ASN A 22 -4.76 7.47 0.97
CA ASN A 22 -5.08 8.89 1.03
C ASN A 22 -4.86 9.58 -0.32
N GLU A 23 -3.80 9.23 -1.05
CA GLU A 23 -3.51 9.81 -2.36
C GLU A 23 -4.51 9.45 -3.45
N VAL A 24 -5.10 8.24 -3.38
CA VAL A 24 -6.16 7.83 -4.30
C VAL A 24 -7.57 8.19 -3.82
N GLY A 25 -7.68 8.90 -2.69
CA GLY A 25 -8.96 9.29 -2.10
C GLY A 25 -9.80 8.11 -1.60
N VAL A 26 -9.18 6.97 -1.27
CA VAL A 26 -9.86 5.80 -0.73
C VAL A 26 -9.79 5.84 0.79
N ASN A 27 -10.95 5.78 1.44
CA ASN A 27 -11.04 5.74 2.91
C ASN A 27 -10.72 4.33 3.42
N LEU A 28 -9.43 4.03 3.59
CA LEU A 28 -8.96 2.78 4.17
C LEU A 28 -8.89 2.89 5.70
N LYS A 29 -9.45 1.89 6.39
CA LYS A 29 -9.49 1.84 7.86
C LYS A 29 -8.54 0.78 8.41
N ASP A 30 -8.05 0.98 9.62
CA ASP A 30 -7.44 -0.09 10.41
C ASP A 30 -8.54 -1.01 10.92
N GLY A 31 -8.84 -2.05 10.13
CA GLY A 31 -9.91 -3.00 10.41
C GLY A 31 -10.61 -3.46 9.14
N TYR A 32 -11.93 -3.60 9.21
CA TYR A 32 -12.72 -4.14 8.11
C TYR A 32 -12.90 -3.13 6.97
N ASN A 33 -12.43 -3.51 5.78
CA ASN A 33 -12.56 -2.74 4.54
C ASN A 33 -13.37 -3.50 3.46
N GLY A 34 -14.13 -4.55 3.83
CA GLY A 34 -14.84 -5.38 2.84
C GLY A 34 -16.03 -4.69 2.14
N HIS A 35 -16.33 -3.44 2.52
CA HIS A 35 -17.27 -2.57 1.82
C HIS A 35 -16.63 -1.81 0.64
N LEU A 36 -15.30 -1.77 0.56
CA LEU A 36 -14.61 -1.16 -0.58
C LEU A 36 -14.82 -2.01 -1.83
N THR A 37 -15.04 -1.34 -2.95
CA THR A 37 -15.09 -2.01 -4.25
C THR A 37 -13.71 -2.56 -4.63
N SER A 38 -13.68 -3.60 -5.46
CA SER A 38 -12.42 -4.15 -5.98
C SER A 38 -11.57 -3.09 -6.70
N LYS A 39 -12.21 -2.08 -7.30
CA LYS A 39 -11.53 -0.96 -7.95
C LYS A 39 -10.81 -0.07 -6.93
N GLU A 40 -11.43 0.23 -5.80
CA GLU A 40 -10.83 1.04 -4.72
C GLU A 40 -9.69 0.29 -4.03
N ALA A 41 -9.90 -0.98 -3.64
CA ALA A 41 -8.82 -1.78 -3.06
C ALA A 41 -7.65 -1.95 -4.05
N GLY A 42 -7.96 -2.13 -5.34
CA GLY A 42 -6.98 -2.23 -6.41
C GLY A 42 -6.20 -0.93 -6.64
N SER A 43 -6.85 0.24 -6.56
CA SER A 43 -6.17 1.53 -6.76
C SER A 43 -5.14 1.80 -5.65
N VAL A 44 -5.44 1.44 -4.40
CA VAL A 44 -4.49 1.54 -3.28
C VAL A 44 -3.26 0.67 -3.54
N GLY A 45 -3.46 -0.62 -3.84
CA GLY A 45 -2.36 -1.55 -4.14
C GLY A 45 -1.53 -1.11 -5.35
N GLY A 46 -2.18 -0.59 -6.40
CA GLY A 46 -1.52 -0.04 -7.57
C GLY A 46 -0.62 1.15 -7.25
N GLN A 47 -1.05 2.08 -6.40
CA GLN A 47 -0.19 3.20 -5.99
C GLN A 47 1.00 2.77 -5.14
N MET A 48 0.81 1.78 -4.26
CA MET A 48 1.91 1.21 -3.49
C MET A 48 3.01 0.66 -4.41
N VAL A 49 2.63 -0.10 -5.44
CA VAL A 49 3.57 -0.66 -6.43
C VAL A 49 4.22 0.45 -7.26
N LYS A 50 3.44 1.44 -7.72
CA LYS A 50 3.96 2.58 -8.49
C LYS A 50 5.06 3.32 -7.72
N LYS A 51 4.81 3.67 -6.46
CA LYS A 51 5.80 4.32 -5.60
C LYS A 51 7.04 3.46 -5.38
N MET A 52 6.87 2.15 -5.18
CA MET A 52 8.00 1.23 -5.02
C MET A 52 8.90 1.23 -6.25
N ILE A 53 8.32 1.21 -7.45
CA ILE A 53 9.05 1.30 -8.72
C ILE A 53 9.77 2.66 -8.82
N GLU A 54 9.07 3.76 -8.55
CA GLU A 54 9.67 5.10 -8.60
C GLU A 54 10.86 5.26 -7.62
N SER A 55 10.75 4.72 -6.40
CA SER A 55 11.84 4.73 -5.42
C SER A 55 13.03 3.90 -5.90
N TYR A 56 12.77 2.73 -6.48
CA TYR A 56 13.80 1.86 -7.04
C TYR A 56 14.53 2.54 -8.21
N GLU A 57 13.80 3.10 -9.16
CA GLU A 57 14.36 3.83 -10.31
C GLU A 57 15.19 5.05 -9.88
N LYS A 58 14.76 5.77 -8.84
CA LYS A 58 15.52 6.91 -8.29
C LYS A 58 16.82 6.47 -7.61
N GLY A 59 16.84 5.31 -6.95
CA GLY A 59 18.03 4.77 -6.30
C GLY A 59 19.04 4.12 -7.24
N MET A 60 18.65 3.86 -8.49
CA MET A 60 19.54 3.39 -9.56
C MET A 60 20.27 4.52 -10.30
N LYS A 61 19.92 5.77 -10.04
CA LYS A 61 20.62 6.96 -10.55
C LYS A 61 21.72 7.39 -9.59
#